data_AF-A0A498QZK6-F1
#
_entry.id   AF-A0A498QZK6-F1
#
_cell.length_a   1.000
_cell.length_b   1.000
_cell.length_c   1.000
_cell.angle_alpha   90.00
_cell.angle_beta   90.00
_cell.angle_gamma   90.00
#
_symmetry.space_group_name_H-M   'P 1'
#
loop_
_entity.id
_entity.type
_entity.pdbx_description
1 polymer ?
#
loop_
_entity_poly.entity_id
_entity_poly.type
_entity_poly.pdbx_seq_one_letter_code
_entity_poly.pdbx_strand_id
1 'polypeptide(L)'
;MPRQYSSSVRRQIVVRLRSGESVATIAVETGICQATLFRWKRQALIDAGVIEGIPSVEADEVAAAHKRIAALEAELALTRDACELFDEQAVVPPKRRRAIAEGLIARGHSARSACRITGLARSLLQYHRRRPVPDRKVRRLIVADTITEIHQRSRGTYGRTASPGRASRRLRDERQPQAGQVDHVRARPVRAAAPRAAKTQSHRGRHPR
;
A
#
# COMPACT_ATOMS: atom_id res chain seq x y z
N MET A 1 5.12 26.29 8.67
CA MET A 1 6.27 25.41 8.96
C MET A 1 6.86 25.83 10.29
N PRO A 2 6.96 24.97 11.30
CA PRO A 2 7.65 25.35 12.53
C PRO A 2 9.10 25.72 12.20
N ARG A 3 9.56 26.88 12.68
CA ARG A 3 10.96 27.30 12.54
C ARG A 3 11.83 26.28 13.29
N GLN A 4 12.55 25.46 12.55
CA GLN A 4 13.55 24.55 13.10
C GLN A 4 14.91 25.23 13.01
N TYR A 5 15.62 25.29 14.14
CA TYR A 5 17.02 25.71 14.16
C TYR A 5 17.89 24.64 13.45
N SER A 6 18.94 25.06 12.76
CA SER A 6 19.86 24.12 12.12
C SER A 6 20.53 23.23 13.17
N SER A 7 20.86 21.99 12.77
CA SER A 7 21.53 21.02 13.64
C SER A 7 22.93 21.48 14.07
N SER A 8 23.65 22.21 13.20
CA SER A 8 24.96 22.78 13.52
C SER A 8 24.89 23.81 14.65
N VAL A 9 23.94 24.76 14.57
CA VAL A 9 23.74 25.77 15.61
C VAL A 9 23.36 25.12 16.94
N ARG A 10 22.45 24.15 16.91
CA ARG A 10 22.07 23.41 18.12
C ARG A 10 23.26 22.70 18.77
N ARG A 11 24.12 22.03 17.99
CA ARG A 11 25.33 21.35 18.51
C ARG A 11 26.32 22.33 19.15
N GLN A 12 26.63 23.44 18.48
CA GLN A 12 27.56 24.44 19.00
C GLN A 12 27.07 25.03 20.32
N ILE A 13 25.78 25.38 20.39
CA ILE A 13 25.15 25.89 21.60
C ILE A 13 25.14 24.84 22.72
N VAL A 14 24.84 23.58 22.41
CA VAL A 14 24.87 22.48 23.39
C VAL A 14 26.27 22.30 23.99
N VAL A 15 27.32 22.42 23.19
CA VAL A 15 28.71 22.35 23.69
C VAL A 15 28.97 23.46 24.70
N ARG A 16 28.59 24.71 24.38
CA ARG A 16 28.71 25.87 25.30
C ARG A 16 27.87 25.71 26.58
N LEU A 17 26.65 25.18 26.45
CA LEU A 17 25.78 24.91 27.60
C LEU A 17 26.34 23.81 28.52
N ARG A 18 27.09 22.85 27.96
CA ARG A 18 27.76 21.78 28.71
C ARG A 18 29.07 22.25 29.37
N SER A 19 29.78 23.20 28.78
CA SER A 19 30.97 23.82 29.40
C SER A 19 30.63 24.74 30.57
N GLY A 20 29.34 24.96 30.87
CA GLY A 20 28.88 25.69 32.04
C GLY A 20 28.52 27.15 31.77
N GLU A 21 28.53 27.61 30.52
CA GLU A 21 28.11 28.96 30.18
C GLU A 21 26.65 29.24 30.59
N SER A 22 26.39 30.49 30.97
CA SER A 22 25.07 30.89 31.43
C SER A 22 24.07 30.88 30.27
N VAL A 23 22.87 30.34 30.53
CA VAL A 23 21.79 30.30 29.53
C VAL A 23 21.37 31.72 29.15
N ALA A 24 21.41 32.67 30.10
CA ALA A 24 21.12 34.09 29.92
C ALA A 24 22.00 34.71 28.83
N THR A 25 23.32 34.52 28.94
CA THR A 25 24.31 35.05 27.99
C THR A 25 24.06 34.51 26.58
N ILE A 26 23.89 33.19 26.45
CA ILE A 26 23.70 32.55 25.14
C ILE A 26 22.42 33.03 24.46
N ALA A 27 21.33 33.28 25.19
CA ALA A 27 20.12 33.79 24.56
C ALA A 27 20.25 35.23 24.05
N VAL A 28 20.96 36.09 24.78
CA VAL A 28 21.21 37.47 24.33
C VAL A 28 22.02 37.46 23.04
N GLU A 29 23.05 36.62 22.96
CA GLU A 29 23.88 36.49 21.75
C GLU A 29 23.16 35.86 20.56
N THR A 30 22.38 34.80 20.79
CA THR A 30 21.78 34.00 19.71
C THR A 30 20.35 34.40 19.37
N GLY A 31 19.70 35.21 20.21
CA GLY A 31 18.28 35.54 20.11
C GLY A 31 17.33 34.38 20.40
N ILE A 32 17.83 33.22 20.85
CA ILE A 32 17.01 32.04 21.15
C ILE A 32 16.42 32.17 22.56
N CYS A 33 15.12 31.88 22.70
CA CYS A 33 14.48 31.97 24.01
C CYS A 33 15.10 31.01 25.04
N GLN A 34 15.21 31.47 26.29
CA GLN A 34 15.74 30.70 27.43
C GLN A 34 15.13 29.30 27.54
N ALA A 35 13.81 29.20 27.40
CA ALA A 35 13.08 27.93 27.51
C ALA A 35 13.58 26.87 26.51
N THR A 36 13.93 27.29 25.29
CA THR A 36 14.48 26.37 24.27
C THR A 36 15.88 25.90 24.65
N LEU A 37 16.72 26.80 25.17
CA LEU A 37 18.08 26.49 25.60
C LEU A 37 18.09 25.56 26.82
N PHE A 38 17.20 25.77 27.81
CA PHE A 38 17.04 24.86 28.95
C PHE A 38 16.65 23.45 28.51
N ARG A 39 15.71 23.32 27.57
CA ARG A 39 15.32 22.03 27.01
C ARG A 39 16.49 21.34 26.31
N TRP A 40 17.28 22.08 25.53
CA TRP A 40 18.47 21.53 24.86
C TRP A 40 19.56 21.11 25.84
N LYS A 41 19.80 21.91 26.89
CA LYS A 41 20.74 21.57 27.97
C LYS A 41 20.33 20.29 28.68
N ARG A 42 19.05 20.17 29.06
CA ARG A 42 18.53 18.96 29.72
C ARG A 42 18.70 17.72 28.84
N GLN A 43 18.32 17.79 27.57
CA GLN A 43 18.49 16.65 26.65
C GLN A 43 19.97 16.30 26.48
N ALA A 44 20.86 17.29 26.39
CA ALA A 44 22.30 17.02 26.26
C ALA A 44 22.91 16.37 27.51
N LEU A 45 22.35 16.61 28.70
CA LEU A 45 22.75 15.94 29.93
C LEU A 45 22.21 14.50 29.99
N ILE A 46 20.99 14.27 29.48
CA ILE A 46 20.43 12.93 29.31
C ILE A 46 21.26 12.13 28.30
N ASP A 47 21.56 12.71 27.15
CA ASP A 47 22.39 12.09 26.10
C ASP A 47 23.83 11.81 26.58
N ALA A 48 24.30 12.52 27.61
CA ALA A 48 25.59 12.30 28.24
C ALA A 48 25.54 11.32 29.43
N GLY A 49 24.36 10.79 29.78
CA GLY A 49 24.16 9.90 30.92
C GLY A 49 24.28 10.55 32.29
N VAL A 50 24.26 11.89 32.37
CA VAL A 50 24.36 12.64 33.65
C VAL A 50 23.01 12.66 34.37
N ILE A 51 21.91 12.66 33.62
CA ILE A 51 20.54 12.66 34.13
C ILE A 51 19.81 11.47 33.52
N GLU A 52 18.99 10.78 34.32
CA GLU A 52 18.12 9.72 33.81
C GLU A 52 17.09 10.26 32.80
N GLY A 53 16.93 9.54 31.70
CA GLY A 53 15.97 9.86 30.65
C GLY A 53 16.25 9.07 29.38
N ILE A 54 15.36 9.21 28.39
CA ILE A 54 15.53 8.57 27.08
C ILE A 54 16.51 9.41 26.25
N PRO A 55 17.65 8.83 25.82
CA PRO A 55 18.59 9.54 24.97
C PRO A 55 17.95 9.83 23.60
N SER A 56 18.37 10.93 22.98
CA SER A 56 17.79 11.40 21.72
C SER A 56 17.89 10.36 20.60
N VAL A 57 18.97 9.58 20.58
CA VAL A 57 19.19 8.49 19.62
C VAL A 57 18.13 7.41 19.76
N GLU A 58 17.88 6.91 20.97
CA GLU A 58 16.85 5.87 21.20
C GLU A 58 15.45 6.40 20.87
N ALA A 59 15.15 7.65 21.21
CA ALA A 59 13.87 8.25 20.85
C ALA A 59 13.65 8.32 19.33
N ASP A 60 14.70 8.69 18.58
CA ASP A 60 14.67 8.75 17.12
C ASP A 60 14.54 7.34 16.50
N GLU A 61 15.23 6.35 17.06
CA GLU A 61 15.15 4.95 16.64
C GLU A 61 13.76 4.35 16.87
N VAL A 62 13.17 4.56 18.06
CA VAL A 62 11.80 4.13 18.39
C VAL A 62 10.79 4.78 17.45
N ALA A 63 10.93 6.09 17.19
CA ALA A 63 10.06 6.78 16.25
C ALA A 63 10.21 6.26 14.81
N ALA A 64 11.44 5.95 14.37
CA ALA A 64 11.69 5.34 13.07
C ALA A 64 11.10 3.92 12.98
N ALA A 65 11.24 3.12 14.04
CA ALA A 65 10.68 1.78 14.15
C ALA A 65 9.14 1.82 14.07
N HIS A 66 8.48 2.68 14.86
CA HIS A 66 7.02 2.85 14.81
C HIS A 66 6.54 3.29 13.43
N LYS A 67 7.23 4.22 12.77
CA LYS A 67 6.92 4.61 11.38
C LYS A 67 7.06 3.43 10.42
N ARG A 68 8.10 2.60 10.58
CA ARG A 68 8.31 1.43 9.73
C ARG A 68 7.24 0.37 9.95
N ILE A 69 6.87 0.11 11.20
CA ILE A 69 5.79 -0.82 11.57
C ILE A 69 4.48 -0.35 10.96
N ALA A 70 4.08 0.91 11.17
CA ALA A 70 2.85 1.45 10.61
C ALA A 70 2.83 1.37 9.07
N ALA A 71 3.96 1.62 8.42
CA ALA A 71 4.07 1.47 6.97
C ALA A 71 3.90 0.01 6.51
N LEU A 72 4.50 -0.94 7.22
CA LEU A 72 4.37 -2.37 6.93
C LEU A 72 2.96 -2.88 7.20
N GLU A 73 2.31 -2.46 8.28
CA GLU A 73 0.92 -2.79 8.60
C GLU A 73 -0.03 -2.29 7.51
N ALA A 74 0.18 -1.07 7.01
CA ALA A 74 -0.60 -0.54 5.90
C ALA A 74 -0.39 -1.33 4.59
N GLU A 75 0.84 -1.77 4.31
CA GLU A 75 1.13 -2.65 3.17
C GLU A 75 0.47 -4.02 3.34
N LEU A 76 0.52 -4.61 4.53
CA LEU A 76 -0.11 -5.90 4.83
C LEU A 76 -1.64 -5.82 4.69
N ALA A 77 -2.28 -4.81 5.28
CA ALA A 77 -3.72 -4.60 5.14
C ALA A 77 -4.13 -4.49 3.67
N LEU A 78 -3.39 -3.70 2.89
CA LEU A 78 -3.63 -3.57 1.45
C LEU A 78 -3.46 -4.89 0.70
N THR A 79 -2.43 -5.69 1.02
CA THR A 79 -2.24 -6.99 0.37
C THR A 79 -3.35 -7.98 0.71
N ARG A 80 -3.80 -8.03 1.97
CA ARG A 80 -4.91 -8.89 2.41
C ARG A 80 -6.20 -8.54 1.69
N ASP A 81 -6.61 -7.28 1.72
CA ASP A 81 -7.81 -6.80 1.05
C ASP A 81 -7.75 -7.01 -0.47
N ALA A 82 -6.56 -6.90 -1.06
CA ALA A 82 -6.37 -7.18 -2.46
C ALA A 82 -6.56 -8.67 -2.75
N CYS A 83 -5.93 -9.56 -1.98
CA CYS A 83 -6.10 -11.01 -2.11
C CYS A 83 -7.57 -11.41 -2.00
N GLU A 84 -8.29 -10.92 -1.00
CA GLU A 84 -9.73 -11.18 -0.85
C GLU A 84 -10.51 -10.81 -2.12
N LEU A 85 -10.28 -9.61 -2.66
CA LEU A 85 -10.93 -9.15 -3.89
C LEU A 85 -10.52 -9.94 -5.14
N PHE A 86 -9.29 -10.46 -5.17
CA PHE A 86 -8.79 -11.32 -6.24
C PHE A 86 -9.40 -12.73 -6.16
N ASP A 87 -9.52 -13.29 -4.96
CA ASP A 87 -10.04 -14.63 -4.69
C ASP A 87 -11.54 -14.71 -4.95
N GLU A 88 -12.29 -13.64 -4.65
CA GLU A 88 -13.70 -13.48 -5.06
C GLU A 88 -13.88 -13.52 -6.60
N GLN A 89 -12.80 -13.36 -7.38
CA GLN A 89 -12.83 -13.20 -8.84
C GLN A 89 -11.87 -14.18 -9.52
N ALA A 90 -12.24 -15.47 -9.55
CA ALA A 90 -11.47 -16.62 -10.08
C ALA A 90 -10.75 -16.43 -11.44
N VAL A 91 -11.16 -15.49 -12.31
CA VAL A 91 -10.41 -15.03 -13.49
C VAL A 91 -10.66 -13.54 -13.70
N VAL A 92 -9.60 -12.71 -13.71
CA VAL A 92 -9.68 -11.25 -13.84
C VAL A 92 -9.22 -10.81 -15.24
N PRO A 93 -10.12 -10.64 -16.23
CA PRO A 93 -9.82 -9.91 -17.46
C PRO A 93 -9.27 -8.51 -17.13
N PRO A 94 -8.46 -7.88 -17.99
CA PRO A 94 -7.89 -6.54 -17.73
C PRO A 94 -8.94 -5.48 -17.36
N LYS A 95 -10.19 -5.63 -17.85
CA LYS A 95 -11.33 -4.77 -17.49
C LYS A 95 -11.80 -4.90 -16.02
N ARG A 96 -11.49 -6.02 -15.35
CA ARG A 96 -11.86 -6.29 -13.95
C ARG A 96 -10.80 -5.85 -12.94
N ARG A 97 -9.52 -5.66 -13.34
CA ARG A 97 -8.50 -5.05 -12.46
C ARG A 97 -8.91 -3.64 -11.98
N ARG A 98 -9.64 -2.91 -12.82
CA ARG A 98 -10.28 -1.65 -12.44
C ARG A 98 -11.26 -1.82 -11.29
N ALA A 99 -12.12 -2.83 -11.34
CA ALA A 99 -13.12 -3.07 -10.31
C ALA A 99 -12.46 -3.40 -8.96
N ILE A 100 -11.37 -4.18 -8.98
CA ILE A 100 -10.57 -4.45 -7.78
C ILE A 100 -9.94 -3.17 -7.23
N ALA A 101 -9.35 -2.33 -8.10
CA ALA A 101 -8.80 -1.04 -7.67
C ALA A 101 -9.86 -0.11 -7.07
N GLU A 102 -11.07 -0.09 -7.62
CA GLU A 102 -12.21 0.66 -7.08
C GLU A 102 -12.70 0.05 -5.75
N GLY A 103 -12.71 -1.27 -5.62
CA GLY A 103 -13.05 -1.98 -4.37
C GLY A 103 -12.05 -1.72 -3.24
N LEU A 104 -10.75 -1.64 -3.54
CA LEU A 104 -9.72 -1.24 -2.57
C LEU A 104 -9.90 0.22 -2.13
N ILE A 105 -10.24 1.12 -3.06
CA ILE A 105 -10.54 2.51 -2.72
C ILE A 105 -11.78 2.62 -1.85
N ALA A 106 -12.82 1.81 -2.11
CA ALA A 106 -14.01 1.76 -1.29
C ALA A 106 -13.72 1.26 0.15
N ARG A 107 -12.73 0.37 0.31
CA ARG A 107 -12.21 -0.06 1.62
C ARG A 107 -11.30 0.97 2.31
N GLY A 108 -11.07 2.14 1.70
CA GLY A 108 -10.29 3.24 2.29
C GLY A 108 -8.83 3.32 1.82
N HIS A 109 -8.38 2.44 0.93
CA HIS A 109 -7.01 2.49 0.41
C HIS A 109 -6.83 3.63 -0.60
N SER A 110 -5.62 4.21 -0.63
CA SER A 110 -5.32 5.26 -1.61
C SER A 110 -5.41 4.73 -3.04
N ALA A 111 -5.88 5.55 -3.99
CA ALA A 111 -5.88 5.17 -5.40
C ALA A 111 -4.47 4.85 -5.93
N ARG A 112 -3.40 5.40 -5.32
CA ARG A 112 -2.01 5.10 -5.70
C ARG A 112 -1.67 3.66 -5.35
N SER A 113 -1.91 3.26 -4.11
CA SER A 113 -1.57 1.93 -3.61
C SER A 113 -2.46 0.86 -4.25
N ALA A 114 -3.75 1.14 -4.43
CA ALA A 114 -4.67 0.26 -5.16
C ALA A 114 -4.23 0.01 -6.61
N CYS A 115 -3.83 1.05 -7.36
CA CYS A 115 -3.29 0.89 -8.72
C CYS A 115 -1.98 0.10 -8.73
N ARG A 116 -1.09 0.35 -7.76
CA ARG A 116 0.20 -0.33 -7.63
C ARG A 116 0.01 -1.84 -7.47
N ILE A 117 -0.84 -2.27 -6.53
CA ILE A 117 -1.03 -3.70 -6.25
C ILE A 117 -1.83 -4.42 -7.33
N THR A 118 -2.81 -3.75 -7.95
CA THR A 118 -3.58 -4.33 -9.07
C THR A 118 -2.83 -4.34 -10.39
N GLY A 119 -1.67 -3.69 -10.48
CA GLY A 119 -0.91 -3.51 -11.73
C GLY A 119 -1.67 -2.66 -12.77
N LEU A 120 -2.59 -1.81 -12.33
CA LEU A 120 -3.36 -0.90 -13.19
C LEU A 120 -2.62 0.43 -13.32
N ALA A 121 -2.42 0.94 -14.54
CA ALA A 121 -1.89 2.28 -14.71
C ALA A 121 -2.87 3.33 -14.14
N ARG A 122 -2.35 4.27 -13.35
CA ARG A 122 -3.16 5.31 -12.70
C ARG A 122 -3.94 6.17 -13.71
N SER A 123 -3.34 6.43 -14.87
CA SER A 123 -3.97 7.15 -15.98
C SER A 123 -5.23 6.44 -16.48
N LEU A 124 -5.22 5.11 -16.57
CA LEU A 124 -6.39 4.33 -16.97
C LEU A 124 -7.52 4.42 -15.96
N LEU A 125 -7.21 4.37 -14.67
CA LEU A 125 -8.23 4.56 -13.62
C LEU A 125 -8.89 5.94 -13.72
N GLN A 126 -8.07 6.99 -13.86
CA GLN A 126 -8.57 8.36 -13.96
C GLN A 126 -9.34 8.60 -15.26
N TYR A 127 -8.84 8.10 -16.38
CA TYR A 127 -9.52 8.14 -17.67
C TYR A 127 -10.92 7.53 -17.56
N HIS A 128 -11.04 6.35 -16.97
CA HIS A 128 -12.32 5.69 -16.82
C HIS A 128 -13.25 6.35 -15.81
N ARG A 129 -12.72 6.97 -14.74
CA ARG A 129 -13.51 7.76 -13.78
C ARG A 129 -14.05 9.05 -14.39
N ARG A 130 -13.29 9.69 -15.28
CA ARG A 130 -13.65 10.96 -15.93
C ARG A 130 -14.44 10.78 -17.21
N ARG A 131 -14.47 9.56 -17.76
CA ARG A 131 -15.14 9.28 -19.03
C ARG A 131 -16.65 9.43 -18.85
N PRO A 132 -17.31 10.35 -19.57
CA PRO A 132 -18.76 10.44 -19.56
C PRO A 132 -19.37 9.15 -20.14
N VAL A 133 -20.54 8.78 -19.64
CA VAL A 133 -21.30 7.67 -20.22
C VAL A 133 -21.66 8.07 -21.65
N PRO A 134 -21.28 7.28 -22.68
CA PRO A 134 -21.54 7.68 -24.06
C PRO A 134 -23.05 7.76 -24.31
N ASP A 135 -23.51 8.76 -25.05
CA ASP A 135 -24.94 9.04 -25.30
C ASP A 135 -25.72 7.82 -25.78
N ARG A 136 -25.13 7.02 -26.68
CA ARG A 136 -25.74 5.76 -27.15
C ARG A 136 -26.07 4.79 -26.01
N LYS A 137 -25.25 4.77 -24.95
CA LYS A 137 -25.45 3.93 -23.78
C LYS A 137 -26.51 4.52 -22.87
N VAL A 138 -26.54 5.85 -22.70
CA VAL A 138 -27.62 6.55 -21.99
C VAL A 138 -28.96 6.29 -22.67
N ARG A 139 -29.04 6.49 -23.99
CA ARG A 139 -30.23 6.21 -24.80
C ARG A 139 -30.66 4.74 -24.70
N ARG A 140 -29.73 3.79 -24.81
CA ARG A 140 -30.05 2.36 -24.65
C ARG A 140 -30.62 2.01 -23.28
N LEU A 141 -30.13 2.64 -22.21
CA LEU A 141 -30.66 2.42 -20.86
C LEU A 141 -32.07 2.98 -20.72
N ILE A 142 -32.28 4.24 -21.13
CA ILE A 142 -33.61 4.90 -21.08
C ILE A 142 -34.65 4.13 -21.90
N VAL A 143 -34.27 3.69 -23.11
CA VAL A 143 -35.18 2.98 -24.03
C VAL A 143 -35.38 1.51 -23.62
N ALA A 144 -34.48 0.90 -22.84
CA ALA A 144 -34.63 -0.49 -22.42
C ALA A 144 -35.85 -0.70 -21.51
N ASP A 145 -36.15 0.27 -20.65
CA ASP A 145 -37.27 0.19 -19.71
C ASP A 145 -38.61 0.28 -20.47
N THR A 146 -38.71 1.20 -21.42
CA THR A 146 -39.91 1.34 -22.27
C THR A 146 -40.11 0.13 -23.19
N ILE A 147 -39.05 -0.42 -23.78
CA ILE A 147 -39.12 -1.67 -24.57
C ILE A 147 -39.61 -2.82 -23.68
N THR A 148 -39.13 -2.90 -22.44
CA THR A 148 -39.53 -3.96 -21.50
C THR A 148 -41.00 -3.84 -21.12
N GLU A 149 -41.47 -2.63 -20.87
CA GLU A 149 -42.88 -2.35 -20.55
C GLU A 149 -43.81 -2.69 -21.73
N ILE A 150 -43.46 -2.28 -22.95
CA ILE A 150 -44.24 -2.60 -24.16
C ILE A 150 -44.29 -4.11 -24.39
N HIS A 151 -43.18 -4.81 -24.18
CA HIS A 151 -43.13 -6.27 -24.31
C HIS A 151 -44.06 -6.98 -23.31
N GLN A 152 -44.07 -6.53 -22.06
CA GLN A 152 -44.94 -7.08 -21.02
C GLN A 152 -46.42 -6.82 -21.33
N ARG A 153 -46.78 -5.58 -21.69
CA ARG A 153 -48.16 -5.19 -22.04
C ARG A 153 -48.68 -5.93 -23.27
N SER A 154 -47.82 -6.17 -24.25
CA SER A 154 -48.17 -6.93 -25.45
C SER A 154 -48.13 -8.45 -25.24
N ARG A 155 -47.93 -8.95 -24.01
CA ARG A 155 -47.80 -10.39 -23.70
C ARG A 155 -46.76 -11.10 -24.57
N GLY A 156 -45.69 -10.40 -24.93
CA GLY A 156 -44.63 -10.93 -25.78
C GLY A 156 -44.87 -10.80 -27.29
N THR A 157 -45.98 -10.19 -27.73
CA THR A 157 -46.32 -10.06 -29.15
C THR A 157 -45.40 -9.09 -29.89
N TYR A 158 -44.98 -8.00 -29.23
CA TYR A 158 -44.04 -7.04 -29.82
C TYR A 158 -42.76 -6.90 -28.98
N GLY A 159 -41.65 -6.72 -29.70
CA GLY A 159 -40.36 -6.28 -29.20
C GLY A 159 -39.79 -7.01 -27.99
N ARG A 160 -38.89 -7.98 -28.21
CA ARG A 160 -37.73 -8.16 -27.31
C ARG A 160 -36.57 -8.83 -28.03
N THR A 161 -35.56 -8.03 -28.38
CA THR A 161 -34.17 -8.50 -28.31
C THR A 161 -33.25 -7.31 -28.15
N ALA A 162 -32.60 -7.22 -26.99
CA ALA A 162 -31.43 -6.38 -26.83
C ALA A 162 -30.32 -7.20 -26.16
N SER A 163 -29.74 -8.17 -26.88
CA SER A 163 -28.34 -8.60 -26.69
C SER A 163 -27.90 -9.70 -27.69
N PRO A 164 -26.97 -9.41 -28.62
CA PRO A 164 -25.92 -10.36 -28.93
C PRO A 164 -24.91 -10.30 -27.77
N GLY A 165 -24.98 -11.25 -26.83
CA GLY A 165 -23.96 -11.30 -25.76
C GLY A 165 -24.25 -12.16 -24.52
N ARG A 166 -25.44 -12.74 -24.36
CA ARG A 166 -25.75 -13.62 -23.22
C ARG A 166 -26.50 -14.92 -23.57
N ALA A 167 -26.42 -15.39 -24.83
CA ALA A 167 -27.03 -16.66 -25.22
C ALA A 167 -26.12 -17.90 -25.01
N SER A 168 -24.82 -17.72 -24.76
CA SER A 168 -23.85 -18.83 -24.73
C SER A 168 -23.30 -19.21 -23.35
N ARG A 169 -24.04 -18.94 -22.26
CA ARG A 169 -23.67 -19.43 -20.90
C ARG A 169 -24.72 -20.26 -20.16
N ARG A 170 -25.83 -20.61 -20.80
CA ARG A 170 -26.84 -21.53 -20.22
C ARG A 170 -26.99 -22.83 -21.03
N LEU A 171 -25.87 -23.43 -21.45
CA LEU A 171 -25.84 -24.78 -22.02
C LEU A 171 -24.57 -25.55 -21.60
N ARG A 172 -24.17 -25.40 -20.33
CA ARG A 172 -23.07 -26.19 -19.77
C ARG A 172 -23.17 -26.39 -18.25
N ASP A 173 -24.38 -26.60 -17.75
CA ASP A 173 -24.58 -26.93 -16.32
C ASP A 173 -25.65 -28.01 -16.07
N GLU A 174 -25.95 -28.81 -17.09
CA GLU A 174 -26.63 -30.11 -16.91
C GLU A 174 -25.67 -31.24 -17.30
N ARG A 175 -24.64 -31.43 -16.49
CA ARG A 175 -24.07 -32.75 -16.24
C ARG A 175 -23.83 -32.83 -14.74
N GLN A 176 -24.77 -33.45 -14.03
CA GLN A 176 -24.51 -34.02 -12.71
C GLN A 176 -23.23 -34.86 -12.79
N PRO A 177 -22.19 -34.59 -11.97
CA PRO A 177 -21.27 -35.64 -11.61
C PRO A 177 -21.93 -36.44 -10.49
N GLN A 178 -22.19 -37.72 -10.79
CA GLN A 178 -22.51 -38.72 -9.77
C GLN A 178 -21.44 -38.70 -8.68
N ALA A 179 -21.89 -38.91 -7.45
CA ALA A 179 -21.05 -39.04 -6.26
C ALA A 179 -19.90 -40.04 -6.52
N GLY A 180 -18.68 -39.53 -6.54
CA GLY A 180 -17.44 -40.30 -6.67
C GLY A 180 -16.42 -39.78 -5.66
N GLN A 181 -16.25 -40.56 -4.59
CA GLN A 181 -15.10 -40.69 -3.70
C GLN A 181 -14.17 -39.47 -3.53
N VAL A 182 -14.14 -38.92 -2.32
CA VAL A 182 -13.12 -37.97 -1.86
C VAL A 182 -11.79 -38.73 -1.68
N ASP A 183 -10.92 -38.66 -2.66
CA ASP A 183 -9.52 -39.06 -2.48
C ASP A 183 -8.74 -37.89 -1.84
N HIS A 184 -8.27 -38.12 -0.61
CA HIS A 184 -7.34 -37.24 0.07
C HIS A 184 -6.02 -37.14 -0.72
N VAL A 185 -5.84 -36.05 -1.48
CA VAL A 185 -4.54 -35.72 -2.07
C VAL A 185 -3.60 -35.29 -0.93
N ARG A 186 -2.71 -36.21 -0.56
CA ARG A 186 -1.54 -35.97 0.29
C ARG A 186 -0.82 -34.69 -0.16
N ALA A 187 -0.57 -33.80 0.80
CA ALA A 187 0.35 -32.69 0.65
C ALA A 187 1.71 -33.18 0.10
N ARG A 188 2.15 -32.60 -1.03
CA ARG A 188 3.53 -32.81 -1.50
C ARG A 188 4.48 -32.10 -0.55
N PRO A 189 5.51 -32.77 0.01
CA PRO A 189 6.50 -32.09 0.80
C PRO A 189 7.33 -31.17 -0.10
N VAL A 190 7.49 -29.92 0.35
CA VAL A 190 8.40 -28.94 -0.25
C VAL A 190 9.82 -29.50 -0.15
N ARG A 191 10.45 -29.81 -1.29
CA ARG A 191 11.86 -30.18 -1.33
C ARG A 191 12.68 -28.98 -0.85
N ALA A 192 13.34 -29.13 0.29
CA ALA A 192 14.35 -28.20 0.76
C ALA A 192 15.45 -28.07 -0.30
N ALA A 193 15.71 -26.84 -0.75
CA ALA A 193 16.83 -26.54 -1.62
C ALA A 193 18.13 -26.67 -0.80
N ALA A 194 18.98 -27.61 -1.18
CA ALA A 194 20.31 -27.78 -0.57
C ALA A 194 21.18 -26.51 -0.81
N PRO A 195 22.02 -26.12 0.17
CA PRO A 195 22.91 -24.98 0.00
C PRO A 195 23.96 -25.26 -1.08
N ARG A 196 24.14 -24.31 -2.01
CA ARG A 196 25.21 -24.34 -3.01
C ARG A 196 26.56 -24.22 -2.29
N ALA A 197 27.40 -25.25 -2.43
CA ALA A 197 28.78 -25.24 -1.94
C ALA A 197 29.56 -24.05 -2.51
N ALA A 198 30.20 -23.29 -1.62
CA ALA A 198 31.13 -22.23 -1.96
C ALA A 198 32.35 -22.82 -2.68
N LYS A 199 32.64 -22.34 -3.89
CA LYS A 199 33.92 -22.61 -4.56
C LYS A 199 35.01 -21.83 -3.83
N THR A 200 35.87 -22.54 -3.11
CA THR A 200 37.13 -22.02 -2.60
C THR A 200 38.04 -21.65 -3.77
N GLN A 201 38.29 -20.37 -3.94
CA GLN A 201 39.24 -19.85 -4.91
C GLN A 201 40.65 -19.99 -4.32
N SER A 202 41.37 -21.02 -4.75
CA SER A 202 42.79 -21.22 -4.41
C SER A 202 43.62 -20.13 -5.11
N HIS A 203 44.13 -19.19 -4.32
CA HIS A 203 45.07 -18.17 -4.76
C HIS A 203 46.45 -18.82 -4.92
N ARG A 204 46.83 -19.22 -6.14
CA ARG A 204 48.24 -19.51 -6.46
C ARG A 204 48.96 -18.20 -6.74
N GLY A 205 49.85 -17.82 -5.84
CA GLY A 205 50.79 -16.72 -6.03
C GLY A 205 51.75 -17.01 -7.19
N ARG A 206 51.94 -16.02 -8.05
CA ARG A 206 53.08 -15.92 -8.96
C ARG A 206 53.97 -14.78 -8.44
N HIS A 207 55.14 -15.14 -7.92
CA HIS A 207 56.27 -14.21 -7.77
C HIS A 207 56.86 -13.91 -9.16
N PRO A 208 57.26 -12.67 -9.47
CA PRO A 208 58.29 -12.40 -10.45
C PRO A 208 59.66 -12.24 -9.77
N ARG A 209 60.68 -12.75 -10.46
CA ARG A 209 62.08 -12.34 -10.31
C ARG A 209 62.30 -11.01 -11.01
#